data_AF-A0A522B855-F1
#
_entry.id   AF-A0A522B855-F1
#
_cell.length_a   1.000
_cell.length_b   1.000
_cell.length_c   1.000
_cell.angle_alpha   90.00
_cell.angle_beta   90.00
_cell.angle_gamma   90.00
#
_symmetry.space_group_name_H-M   'P 1'
#
loop_
_entity.id
_entity.type
_entity.pdbx_description
1 polymer ?
#
loop_
_entity_poly.entity_id
_entity_poly.type
_entity_poly.pdbx_seq_one_letter_code
_entity_poly.pdbx_strand_id
1 'polypeptide(L)' 'MGLEDEQRQLAAARDALVSEFAGRLPAGEVDARFGEIVREFDTAPVRGFVPVLAQRKTRERLRSLSS' A
#
# COMPACT_ATOMS: atom_id res chain seq x y z
N MET A 1 11.16 17.80 7.54
CA MET A 1 9.72 17.46 7.53
C MET A 1 9.53 16.46 6.40
N GLY A 2 9.72 15.15 6.63
CA GLY A 2 9.88 14.22 5.49
C GLY A 2 9.66 12.73 5.74
N LEU A 3 10.01 12.20 6.92
CA LEU A 3 9.86 10.76 7.21
C LEU A 3 8.63 10.45 8.09
N GLU A 4 8.28 11.35 9.01
CA GLU A 4 7.09 11.18 9.87
C GLU A 4 5.78 11.40 9.10
N ASP A 5 5.78 12.29 8.11
CA ASP A 5 4.63 12.49 7.22
C ASP A 5 4.48 11.32 6.24
N GLU A 6 5.58 10.79 5.72
CA GLU A 6 5.59 9.61 4.85
C GLU A 6 5.05 8.37 5.58
N GLN A 7 5.54 8.10 6.81
CA GLN A 7 5.04 6.97 7.60
C GLN A 7 3.54 7.11 7.93
N ARG A 8 3.08 8.32 8.25
CA ARG A 8 1.64 8.58 8.46
C ARG A 8 0.81 8.36 7.20
N GLN A 9 1.31 8.77 6.04
CA GLN A 9 0.63 8.55 4.76
C GLN A 9 0.59 7.08 4.35
N LEU A 10 1.68 6.33 4.58
CA LEU A 10 1.73 4.89 4.35
C LEU A 10 0.77 4.13 5.28
N ALA A 11 0.72 4.50 6.56
CA ALA A 11 -0.23 3.93 7.51
C ALA A 11 -1.70 4.20 7.09
N ALA A 12 -2.01 5.43 6.70
CA ALA A 12 -3.35 5.78 6.22
C ALA A 12 -3.74 5.02 4.92
N ALA A 13 -2.80 4.86 3.99
CA ALA A 13 -3.03 4.11 2.75
C ALA A 13 -3.26 2.61 3.01
N ARG A 14 -2.48 2.03 3.93
CA ARG A 14 -2.65 0.65 4.40
C ARG A 14 -4.02 0.46 5.04
N ASP A 15 -4.41 1.32 5.98
CA ASP A 15 -5.68 1.17 6.71
C ASP A 15 -6.88 1.32 5.77
N ALA A 16 -6.79 2.19 4.77
CA ALA A 16 -7.80 2.30 3.71
C ALA A 16 -7.93 1.00 2.90
N LEU A 17 -6.81 0.35 2.56
CA LEU A 17 -6.82 -0.93 1.84
C LEU A 17 -7.36 -2.07 2.73
N VAL A 18 -6.98 -2.13 4.00
CA VAL A 18 -7.51 -3.11 4.95
C VAL A 18 -9.03 -2.97 5.07
N SER A 19 -9.53 -1.73 5.14
CA SER A 19 -10.97 -1.46 5.18
C SER A 19 -11.67 -1.80 3.85
N GLU A 20 -11.06 -1.52 2.70
CA GLU A 20 -11.63 -1.78 1.36
C GLU A 20 -11.75 -3.29 1.07
N PHE A 21 -10.78 -4.08 1.54
CA PHE A 21 -10.73 -5.52 1.34
C PHE A 21 -11.26 -6.32 2.54
N ALA A 22 -11.80 -5.64 3.56
CA ALA A 22 -12.41 -6.28 4.71
C ALA A 22 -13.51 -7.26 4.27
N GLY A 23 -13.43 -8.50 4.74
CA GLY A 23 -14.37 -9.57 4.38
C GLY A 23 -14.07 -10.29 3.06
N ARG A 24 -13.06 -9.85 2.29
CA ARG A 24 -12.55 -10.57 1.10
C ARG A 24 -11.19 -11.19 1.35
N LEU A 25 -10.33 -10.47 2.05
CA LEU A 25 -8.97 -10.90 2.40
C LEU A 25 -8.72 -10.69 3.89
N PRO A 26 -7.90 -11.55 4.52
CA PRO A 26 -7.43 -11.28 5.87
C PRO A 26 -6.51 -10.05 5.88
N ALA A 27 -6.64 -9.21 6.91
CA ALA A 27 -5.85 -7.99 7.04
C ALA A 27 -4.33 -8.25 6.94
N GLY A 28 -3.85 -9.35 7.50
CA GLY A 28 -2.44 -9.76 7.42
C GLY A 28 -1.93 -10.01 6.01
N GLU A 29 -2.80 -10.41 5.08
CA GLU A 29 -2.42 -10.58 3.68
C GLU A 29 -2.37 -9.25 2.93
N VAL A 30 -3.30 -8.33 3.23
CA VAL A 30 -3.25 -6.95 2.71
C VAL A 30 -1.97 -6.24 3.20
N ASP A 31 -1.61 -6.42 4.46
CA ASP A 31 -0.35 -5.94 5.04
C ASP A 31 0.88 -6.45 4.31
N ALA A 32 0.97 -7.78 4.12
CA ALA A 32 2.10 -8.40 3.46
C ALA A 32 2.28 -7.85 2.04
N ARG A 33 1.20 -7.78 1.26
CA ARG A 33 1.23 -7.25 -0.12
C ARG A 33 1.57 -5.76 -0.18
N PHE A 34 1.04 -4.97 0.74
CA PHE A 34 1.36 -3.54 0.81
C PHE A 34 2.84 -3.33 1.14
N GLY A 35 3.39 -4.08 2.10
CA GLY A 35 4.81 -4.02 2.45
C GLY A 35 5.75 -4.45 1.32
N GLU A 36 5.40 -5.50 0.56
CA GLU A 36 6.14 -5.91 -0.64
C GLU A 36 6.22 -4.77 -1.67
N ILE A 37 5.08 -4.13 -1.95
CA ILE A 37 4.99 -3.06 -2.94
C ILE A 37 5.71 -1.80 -2.48
N VAL A 38 5.60 -1.42 -1.20
CA VAL A 38 6.35 -0.27 -0.65
C VAL A 38 7.85 -0.48 -0.81
N ARG A 39 8.36 -1.69 -0.56
CA ARG A 39 9.78 -2.04 -0.76
C ARG A 39 10.23 -1.97 -2.22
N GLU A 40 9.35 -2.25 -3.18
CA GLU A 40 9.68 -2.07 -4.62
C GLU A 40 10.00 -0.60 -4.96
N PHE A 41 9.52 0.35 -4.15
CA PHE A 41 9.74 1.78 -4.35
C PHE A 41 10.83 2.38 -3.45
N ASP A 42 11.46 1.58 -2.57
CA ASP A 42 12.52 2.04 -1.64
C ASP A 42 13.76 2.57 -2.38
N THR A 43 13.99 2.08 -3.60
CA THR A 43 15.09 2.50 -4.49
C THR A 43 14.75 3.70 -5.38
N ALA A 44 13.49 4.18 -5.38
CA ALA A 44 13.06 5.27 -6.24
C ALA A 44 13.40 6.65 -5.62
N PRO A 45 14.02 7.58 -6.36
CA PRO A 45 14.42 8.90 -5.84
C PRO A 45 13.26 9.84 -5.51
N VAL A 46 11.99 9.40 -5.67
CA VAL A 46 10.80 10.24 -5.52
C VAL A 46 9.89 9.71 -4.39
N ARG A 47 10.41 9.75 -3.17
CA ARG A 47 9.76 9.27 -1.94
C ARG A 47 8.33 9.82 -1.71
N GLY A 48 8.08 11.08 -2.10
CA GLY A 48 6.76 11.71 -1.95
C GLY A 48 5.61 11.12 -2.80
N PHE A 49 5.90 10.34 -3.85
CA PHE A 49 4.86 9.71 -4.69
C PHE A 49 4.70 8.21 -4.43
N VAL A 50 5.58 7.62 -3.62
CA VAL A 50 5.56 6.20 -3.28
C VAL A 50 4.21 5.75 -2.71
N PRO A 51 3.54 6.49 -1.80
CA PRO A 51 2.25 6.06 -1.26
C PRO A 51 1.16 5.94 -2.33
N VAL A 52 1.10 6.91 -3.26
CA VAL A 52 0.09 6.95 -4.33
C VAL A 52 0.33 5.84 -5.34
N LEU A 53 1.58 5.61 -5.72
CA LEU A 53 1.96 4.55 -6.65
C LEU A 53 1.75 3.16 -6.03
N ALA A 54 2.11 2.98 -4.76
CA ALA A 54 1.89 1.75 -4.03
C ALA A 54 0.40 1.42 -3.92
N GLN A 55 -0.43 2.40 -3.57
CA GLN A 55 -1.88 2.23 -3.50
C GLN A 55 -2.46 1.79 -4.85
N ARG A 56 -2.08 2.46 -5.94
CA ARG A 56 -2.58 2.15 -7.29
C ARG A 56 -2.19 0.73 -7.72
N LYS A 57 -0.90 0.37 -7.58
CA LYS A 57 -0.36 -0.93 -8.00
C LYS A 57 -0.95 -2.07 -7.18
N THR A 58 -1.14 -1.86 -5.88
CA THR A 58 -1.78 -2.83 -4.97
C THR A 58 -3.22 -3.09 -5.39
N ARG A 59 -3.99 -2.03 -5.66
CA ARG A 59 -5.39 -2.15 -6.09
C ARG A 59 -5.54 -2.92 -7.40
N GLU A 60 -4.69 -2.64 -8.40
CA GLU A 60 -4.72 -3.38 -9.67
C GLU A 60 -4.45 -4.88 -9.48
N ARG A 61 -3.49 -5.23 -8.63
CA ARG A 61 -3.10 -6.62 -8.37
C ARG A 61 -4.16 -7.40 -7.61
N LEU A 62 -4.77 -6.79 -6.59
CA LEU A 62 -5.85 -7.41 -5.83
C LEU A 62 -7.11 -7.61 -6.69
N ARG A 63 -7.44 -6.66 -7.57
CA ARG A 63 -8.57 -6.78 -8.49
C ARG A 63 -8.40 -7.94 -9.49
N SER A 64 -7.16 -8.20 -9.92
CA SER A 64 -6.84 -9.34 -10.79
C SER A 64 -6.94 -10.69 -10.08
N LEU A 65 -6.84 -10.73 -8.75
CA LEU A 65 -6.90 -11.96 -7.94
C LEU A 65 -8.33 -12.26 -7.44
N SER A 66 -9.21 -11.25 -7.43
CA SER A 66 -10.60 -11.36 -6.98
C SER A 66 -11.61 -11.50 -8.12
N SER A 67 -11.14 -11.74 -9.34
CA SER A 67 -11.97 -12.02 -10.52
C SER A 67 -11.87 -13.48 -10.91
#